data_AF-A0A7C3B2F0-F1
#
_entry.id   AF-A0A7C3B2F0-F1
#
_cell.length_a   1.000
_cell.length_b   1.000
_cell.length_c   1.000
_cell.angle_alpha   90.00
_cell.angle_beta   90.00
_cell.angle_gamma   90.00
#
_symmetry.space_group_name_H-M   'P 1'
#
loop_
_entity.id
_entity.type
_entity.pdbx_description
1 polymer ?
#
loop_
_entity_poly.entity_id
_entity_poly.type
_entity_poly.pdbx_seq_one_letter_code
_entity_poly.pdbx_strand_id
1 'polypeptide(L)'
;HLESALKAHALYRKDVDYVVKDGQVIIVDQFTGRLMMGRRYSEGLHQAIEAKERVTVQRETKTFATVTIQNYFRMYHKLAGMTGTAVTEAEEFHKIYNLEVLVIPTHKPMVRQDHTDQIYKDEEAKFKAVVREIDEFHKQGRPVLVGTVSIEKSEDLSGRLTRKGIAHQVLNAKLHEKEAGTIAEAGEPGAVTVATNMAGRGVDIVLGGKEPPREDKKEWQEWEKQHSRVIEAGGLHVLGTERHEARRIDNQLRGRSGRQGDPGSSRFYVSLEDDIVKRFGGERMKGFMERLGLDEDTPIENRFINKAIEDVQRRVEGYHFDVRKHLVEYDDVVNTHRELIYDERRKILGDADLRANILAMVAREIQTAVATYLPEDRSAEWDVAGLVREVGTILPLPPELNADTLARMEPG
;
A
#
# COMPACT_ATOMS: atom_id res chain seq x y z
N HIS A 1 12.50 -20.13 17.13
CA HIS A 1 13.60 -19.48 17.89
C HIS A 1 14.99 -19.75 17.32
N LEU A 2 15.43 -21.01 17.13
CA LEU A 2 16.76 -21.30 16.56
C LEU A 2 16.96 -20.66 15.17
N GLU A 3 15.97 -20.79 14.29
CA GLU A 3 16.00 -20.15 12.97
C GLU A 3 16.09 -18.62 13.05
N SER A 4 15.28 -17.98 13.91
CA SER A 4 15.32 -16.53 14.13
C SER A 4 16.69 -16.08 14.67
N ALA A 5 17.33 -16.87 15.53
CA ALA A 5 18.69 -16.61 16.02
C ALA A 5 19.73 -16.71 14.90
N LEU A 6 19.62 -17.71 14.01
CA LEU A 6 20.48 -17.84 12.84
C LEU A 6 20.29 -16.69 11.85
N LYS A 7 19.04 -16.31 11.56
CA LYS A 7 18.73 -15.13 10.72
C LYS A 7 19.31 -13.86 11.31
N ALA A 8 19.08 -13.60 12.60
CA ALA A 8 19.64 -12.45 13.30
C ALA A 8 21.18 -12.43 13.26
N HIS A 9 21.83 -13.59 13.35
CA HIS A 9 23.28 -13.68 13.31
C HIS A 9 23.86 -13.47 11.90
N ALA A 10 23.29 -14.15 10.89
CA ALA A 10 23.87 -14.22 9.54
C ALA A 10 23.39 -13.13 8.59
N LEU A 11 22.12 -12.70 8.68
CA LEU A 11 21.50 -11.80 7.70
C LEU A 11 21.42 -10.35 8.16
N TYR A 12 21.33 -10.11 9.48
CA TYR A 12 21.16 -8.76 10.02
C TYR A 12 22.47 -8.25 10.62
N ARG A 13 22.97 -7.15 10.09
CA ARG A 13 24.25 -6.54 10.47
C ARG A 13 24.03 -5.27 11.30
N LYS A 14 24.76 -5.20 12.41
CA LYS A 14 24.84 -3.99 13.23
C LYS A 14 25.42 -2.85 12.40
N ASP A 15 24.90 -1.64 12.62
CA ASP A 15 25.26 -0.39 11.95
C ASP A 15 24.90 -0.34 10.45
N VAL A 16 24.15 -1.34 9.95
CA VAL A 16 23.59 -1.35 8.59
C VAL A 16 22.07 -1.54 8.65
N ASP A 17 21.61 -2.62 9.26
CA ASP A 17 20.18 -2.97 9.33
C ASP A 17 19.54 -2.50 10.65
N TYR A 18 20.35 -2.33 11.69
CA TYR A 18 19.94 -1.83 12.99
C TYR A 18 21.13 -1.21 13.72
N VAL A 19 20.83 -0.34 14.68
CA VAL A 19 21.79 0.17 15.65
C VAL A 19 21.36 -0.19 17.06
N VAL A 20 22.30 -0.20 17.99
CA VAL A 20 22.01 -0.35 19.42
C VAL A 20 22.24 0.99 20.10
N LYS A 21 21.18 1.60 20.63
CA LYS A 21 21.26 2.88 21.33
C LYS A 21 20.42 2.82 22.60
N ASP A 22 20.94 3.36 23.70
CA ASP A 22 20.26 3.40 25.00
C ASP A 22 19.74 2.02 25.47
N GLY A 23 20.51 0.96 25.15
CA GLY A 23 20.15 -0.42 25.47
C GLY A 23 18.98 -0.99 24.66
N GLN A 24 18.61 -0.37 23.54
CA GLN A 24 17.54 -0.82 22.64
C GLN A 24 18.06 -1.02 21.22
N VAL A 25 17.50 -2.02 20.52
CA VAL A 25 17.72 -2.22 19.09
C VAL A 25 16.79 -1.29 18.32
N ILE A 26 17.34 -0.42 17.48
CA ILE A 26 16.57 0.48 16.64
C ILE A 26 16.85 0.14 15.18
N ILE A 27 15.80 -0.07 14.40
CA ILE A 27 15.93 -0.44 12.99
C ILE A 27 16.42 0.78 12.19
N VAL A 28 17.35 0.55 11.27
CA VAL A 28 17.78 1.55 10.30
C VAL A 28 17.01 1.32 9.01
N ASP A 29 16.37 2.37 8.49
CA ASP A 29 15.78 2.34 7.16
C ASP A 29 16.91 2.26 6.12
N GLN A 30 16.95 1.18 5.34
CA GLN A 30 17.99 0.94 4.34
C GLN A 30 17.99 1.98 3.21
N PHE A 31 16.87 2.67 2.97
CA PHE A 31 16.76 3.68 1.90
C PHE A 31 17.14 5.07 2.38
N THR A 32 16.77 5.44 3.61
CA THR A 32 16.93 6.81 4.12
C THR A 32 18.03 6.95 5.17
N GLY A 33 18.57 5.84 5.68
CA GLY A 33 19.50 5.81 6.82
C GLY A 33 18.88 6.28 8.14
N ARG A 34 17.57 6.54 8.18
CA ARG A 34 16.88 7.07 9.36
C ARG A 34 16.62 5.97 10.38
N LEU A 35 16.69 6.35 11.65
CA LEU A 35 16.36 5.50 12.78
C LEU A 35 14.84 5.38 12.93
N MET A 36 14.31 4.16 12.75
CA MET A 36 12.88 3.85 12.87
C MET A 36 12.50 3.52 14.32
N MET A 37 12.45 4.56 15.16
CA MET A 37 12.03 4.45 16.55
C MET A 37 10.63 3.84 16.70
N GLY A 38 10.48 2.90 17.62
CA GLY A 38 9.20 2.22 17.93
C GLY A 38 8.81 1.08 16.98
N ARG A 39 9.55 0.86 15.88
CA ARG A 39 9.35 -0.31 15.01
C ARG A 39 10.15 -1.51 15.51
N ARG A 40 9.56 -2.70 15.40
CA ARG A 40 10.18 -3.98 15.77
C ARG A 40 10.04 -4.98 14.62
N TYR A 41 11.02 -5.88 14.52
CA TYR A 41 10.93 -7.04 13.62
C TYR A 41 9.96 -8.08 14.20
N SER A 42 9.21 -8.76 13.35
CA SER A 42 8.18 -9.75 13.74
C SER A 42 8.77 -11.14 14.00
N GLU A 43 7.94 -12.10 14.42
CA GLU A 43 8.27 -13.55 14.52
C GLU A 43 9.49 -13.88 15.40
N GLY A 44 9.65 -13.14 16.49
CA GLY A 44 10.75 -13.35 17.42
C GLY A 44 12.11 -12.87 16.91
N LEU A 45 12.20 -12.30 15.70
CA LEU A 45 13.46 -11.86 15.09
C LEU A 45 14.06 -10.67 15.84
N HIS A 46 13.23 -9.72 16.28
CA HIS A 46 13.73 -8.57 17.04
C HIS A 46 14.31 -8.99 18.38
N GLN A 47 13.64 -9.94 19.06
CA GLN A 47 14.11 -10.55 20.30
C GLN A 47 15.40 -11.34 20.09
N ALA A 48 15.55 -11.99 18.93
CA ALA A 48 16.79 -12.67 18.56
C ALA A 48 17.95 -11.70 18.34
N ILE A 49 17.70 -10.53 17.74
CA ILE A 49 18.71 -9.46 17.61
C ILE A 49 19.02 -8.84 18.97
N GLU A 50 18.01 -8.59 19.82
CA GLU A 50 18.20 -8.11 21.19
C GLU A 50 19.09 -9.08 21.99
N ALA A 51 18.84 -10.39 21.88
CA ALA A 51 19.64 -11.43 22.52
C ALA A 51 21.07 -11.50 21.95
N LYS A 52 21.22 -11.41 20.61
CA LYS A 52 22.53 -11.37 19.92
C LYS A 52 23.40 -10.21 20.42
N GLU A 53 22.80 -9.03 20.57
CA GLU A 53 23.49 -7.80 21.01
C GLU A 53 23.58 -7.67 22.54
N ARG A 54 23.10 -8.68 23.28
CA ARG A 54 23.10 -8.72 24.75
C ARG A 54 22.38 -7.53 25.40
N VAL A 55 21.33 -7.03 24.76
CA VAL A 55 20.43 -6.03 25.33
C VAL A 55 19.22 -6.70 25.98
N THR A 56 18.49 -5.95 26.80
CA THR A 56 17.30 -6.44 27.49
C THR A 56 16.26 -6.90 26.46
N VAL A 57 16.05 -8.21 26.40
CA VAL A 57 15.05 -8.83 25.52
C VAL A 57 13.68 -8.45 26.03
N GLN A 58 12.93 -7.67 25.24
CA GLN A 58 11.57 -7.32 25.63
C GLN A 58 10.61 -8.45 25.28
N ARG A 59 9.43 -8.45 25.91
CA ARG A 59 8.39 -9.45 25.64
C ARG A 59 8.07 -9.52 24.15
N GLU A 60 7.83 -10.74 23.69
CA GLU A 60 7.42 -11.02 22.32
C GLU A 60 6.05 -10.40 22.03
N THR A 61 5.97 -9.66 20.93
CA THR A 61 4.69 -9.23 20.39
C THR A 61 4.04 -10.42 19.71
N LYS A 62 2.96 -10.93 20.29
CA LYS A 62 2.18 -12.03 19.70
C LYS A 62 1.03 -11.45 18.87
N THR A 63 0.90 -11.96 17.66
CA THR A 63 -0.23 -11.64 16.78
C THR A 63 -1.47 -12.40 17.27
N PHE A 64 -2.49 -11.68 17.77
CA PHE A 64 -3.74 -12.29 18.21
C PHE A 64 -4.72 -12.54 17.06
N ALA A 65 -4.74 -11.66 16.07
CA ALA A 65 -5.56 -11.75 14.89
C ALA A 65 -4.88 -11.02 13.72
N THR A 66 -5.13 -11.47 12.51
CA THR A 66 -4.69 -10.84 11.28
C THR A 66 -5.72 -11.15 10.21
N VAL A 67 -5.96 -10.19 9.33
CA VAL A 67 -6.79 -10.34 8.14
C VAL A 67 -6.19 -9.45 7.06
N THR A 68 -6.07 -9.96 5.84
CA THR A 68 -5.68 -9.11 4.70
C THR A 68 -6.83 -8.19 4.33
N ILE A 69 -6.53 -7.04 3.72
CA ILE A 69 -7.58 -6.13 3.22
C ILE A 69 -8.47 -6.85 2.21
N GLN A 70 -7.88 -7.73 1.39
CA GLN A 70 -8.57 -8.52 0.39
C GLN A 70 -9.62 -9.44 1.02
N ASN A 71 -9.22 -10.30 1.96
CA ASN A 71 -10.17 -11.19 2.64
C ASN A 71 -11.14 -10.44 3.52
N TYR A 72 -10.75 -9.34 4.14
CA TYR A 72 -11.67 -8.49 4.89
C TYR A 72 -12.83 -7.98 4.02
N PHE A 73 -12.54 -7.47 2.80
CA PHE A 73 -13.61 -7.02 1.91
C PHE A 73 -14.42 -8.17 1.30
N ARG A 74 -13.84 -9.36 1.10
CA ARG A 74 -14.56 -10.57 0.66
C ARG A 74 -15.62 -11.04 1.66
N MET A 75 -15.51 -10.67 2.94
CA MET A 75 -16.52 -11.00 3.96
C MET A 75 -17.85 -10.26 3.76
N TYR A 76 -17.88 -9.19 2.97
CA TYR A 76 -19.10 -8.43 2.74
C TYR A 76 -20.01 -9.15 1.75
N HIS A 77 -21.29 -9.32 2.10
CA HIS A 77 -22.29 -9.92 1.20
C HIS A 77 -22.43 -9.17 -0.13
N LYS A 78 -22.24 -7.85 -0.11
CA LYS A 78 -22.25 -7.00 -1.30
C LYS A 78 -21.06 -6.07 -1.26
N LEU A 79 -20.20 -6.17 -2.26
CA LEU A 79 -19.04 -5.32 -2.44
C LEU A 79 -19.20 -4.50 -3.71
N ALA A 80 -18.93 -3.20 -3.61
CA ALA A 80 -18.90 -2.28 -4.74
C ALA A 80 -17.87 -1.18 -4.45
N GLY A 81 -17.35 -0.54 -5.50
CA GLY A 81 -16.36 0.52 -5.37
C GLY A 81 -16.45 1.52 -6.52
N MET A 82 -15.89 2.70 -6.30
CA MET A 82 -15.81 3.75 -7.31
C MET A 82 -14.39 4.33 -7.34
N THR A 83 -13.89 4.58 -8.54
CA THR A 83 -12.61 5.26 -8.77
C THR A 83 -12.54 5.71 -10.23
N GLY A 84 -11.84 6.80 -10.50
CA GLY A 84 -11.65 7.29 -11.87
C GLY A 84 -10.65 6.47 -12.71
N THR A 85 -10.02 5.45 -12.14
CA THR A 85 -8.86 4.76 -12.75
C THR A 85 -8.87 3.23 -12.55
N ALA A 86 -10.06 2.61 -12.43
CA ALA A 86 -10.17 1.16 -12.19
C ALA A 86 -9.82 0.29 -13.41
N VAL A 87 -9.93 0.83 -14.63
CA VAL A 87 -9.86 0.04 -15.88
C VAL A 87 -8.52 -0.69 -16.02
N THR A 88 -7.42 -0.09 -15.57
CA THR A 88 -6.09 -0.72 -15.65
C THR A 88 -5.97 -1.94 -14.75
N GLU A 89 -6.73 -1.98 -13.66
CA GLU A 89 -6.69 -3.05 -12.64
C GLU A 89 -7.91 -3.98 -12.74
N ALA A 90 -8.67 -3.92 -13.84
CA ALA A 90 -9.92 -4.68 -13.97
C ALA A 90 -9.72 -6.20 -13.80
N GLU A 91 -8.60 -6.73 -14.30
CA GLU A 91 -8.24 -8.12 -14.12
C GLU A 91 -7.98 -8.48 -12.65
N GLU A 92 -7.29 -7.59 -11.90
CA GLU A 92 -7.05 -7.78 -10.47
C GLU A 92 -8.35 -7.72 -9.67
N PHE A 93 -9.23 -6.75 -9.98
CA PHE A 93 -10.55 -6.65 -9.35
C PHE A 93 -11.39 -7.90 -9.57
N HIS A 94 -11.38 -8.46 -10.77
CA HIS A 94 -12.11 -9.68 -11.08
C HIS A 94 -11.48 -10.89 -10.36
N LYS A 95 -10.16 -11.09 -10.45
CA LYS A 95 -9.49 -12.24 -9.83
C LYS A 95 -9.56 -12.26 -8.30
N ILE A 96 -9.41 -11.09 -7.67
CA ILE A 96 -9.38 -11.00 -6.21
C ILE A 96 -10.79 -10.87 -5.65
N TYR A 97 -11.64 -10.00 -6.20
CA TYR A 97 -12.92 -9.64 -5.58
C TYR A 97 -14.15 -10.11 -6.37
N ASN A 98 -13.96 -10.76 -7.52
CA ASN A 98 -15.04 -11.05 -8.47
C ASN A 98 -15.85 -9.78 -8.84
N LEU A 99 -15.15 -8.64 -8.98
CA LEU A 99 -15.76 -7.37 -9.33
C LEU A 99 -15.49 -7.03 -10.80
N GLU A 100 -16.55 -6.70 -11.52
CA GLU A 100 -16.46 -6.14 -12.86
C GLU A 100 -16.23 -4.63 -12.81
N VAL A 101 -15.43 -4.12 -13.75
CA VAL A 101 -15.18 -2.68 -13.87
C VAL A 101 -15.99 -2.13 -15.04
N LEU A 102 -16.95 -1.26 -14.71
CA LEU A 102 -17.75 -0.54 -15.70
C LEU A 102 -17.22 0.88 -15.86
N VAL A 103 -17.02 1.32 -17.11
CA VAL A 103 -16.64 2.70 -17.43
C VAL A 103 -17.91 3.53 -17.60
N ILE A 104 -18.14 4.44 -16.65
CA ILE A 104 -19.24 5.42 -16.75
C ILE A 104 -18.79 6.59 -17.62
N PRO A 105 -19.56 6.99 -18.66
CA PRO A 105 -19.27 8.18 -19.45
C PRO A 105 -19.18 9.43 -18.58
N THR A 106 -18.31 10.36 -18.95
CA THR A 106 -18.22 11.65 -18.26
C THR A 106 -19.45 12.52 -18.55
N HIS A 107 -19.83 13.37 -17.60
CA HIS A 107 -20.96 14.29 -17.76
C HIS A 107 -20.76 15.28 -18.92
N LYS A 108 -19.53 15.79 -19.08
CA LYS A 108 -19.11 16.65 -20.18
C LYS A 108 -17.93 16.02 -20.94
N PRO A 109 -17.73 16.37 -22.23
CA PRO A 109 -16.58 15.90 -23.00
C PRO A 109 -15.26 16.31 -22.33
N MET A 110 -14.31 15.38 -22.28
CA MET A 110 -12.98 15.64 -21.72
C MET A 110 -12.13 16.35 -22.79
N VAL A 111 -11.67 17.56 -22.49
CA VAL A 111 -10.91 18.42 -23.41
C VAL A 111 -9.47 18.70 -22.94
N ARG A 112 -9.04 18.05 -21.85
CA ARG A 112 -7.68 18.20 -21.32
C ARG A 112 -6.65 17.77 -22.35
N GLN A 113 -5.59 18.56 -22.51
CA GLN A 113 -4.47 18.24 -23.37
C GLN A 113 -3.39 17.51 -22.57
N ASP A 114 -3.22 16.21 -22.82
CA ASP A 114 -2.14 15.42 -22.23
C ASP A 114 -0.91 15.48 -23.16
N HIS A 115 0.09 16.27 -22.78
CA HIS A 115 1.34 16.39 -23.52
C HIS A 115 2.22 15.14 -23.34
N THR A 116 3.09 14.89 -24.31
CA THR A 116 4.14 13.88 -24.20
C THR A 116 5.13 14.22 -23.12
N ASP A 117 5.73 13.19 -22.53
CA ASP A 117 6.76 13.37 -21.50
C ASP A 117 7.99 14.07 -22.08
N GLN A 118 8.61 14.94 -21.27
CA GLN A 118 9.91 15.52 -21.56
C GLN A 118 10.99 14.78 -20.78
N ILE A 119 11.90 14.13 -21.50
CA ILE A 119 12.94 13.29 -20.91
C ILE A 119 14.27 14.06 -20.91
N TYR A 120 14.94 14.06 -19.77
CA TYR A 120 16.20 14.75 -19.51
C TYR A 120 17.31 13.78 -19.11
N LYS A 121 18.55 14.20 -19.37
CA LYS A 121 19.75 13.43 -19.05
C LYS A 121 19.92 13.22 -17.55
N ASP A 122 19.80 14.30 -16.79
CA ASP A 122 20.04 14.35 -15.36
C ASP A 122 18.89 15.07 -14.63
N GLU A 123 18.87 14.90 -13.31
CA GLU A 123 17.84 15.49 -12.47
C GLU A 123 17.91 17.03 -12.40
N GLU A 124 19.09 17.62 -12.55
CA GLU A 124 19.28 19.07 -12.50
C GLU A 124 18.64 19.77 -13.71
N ALA A 125 18.91 19.27 -14.93
CA ALA A 125 18.31 19.76 -16.16
C ALA A 125 16.79 19.59 -16.15
N LYS A 126 16.30 18.44 -15.65
CA LYS A 126 14.87 18.17 -15.43
C LYS A 126 14.24 19.27 -14.57
N PHE A 127 14.77 19.51 -13.36
CA PHE A 127 14.19 20.49 -12.44
C PHE A 127 14.31 21.93 -12.93
N LYS A 128 15.40 22.27 -13.64
CA LYS A 128 15.53 23.57 -14.31
C LYS A 128 14.44 23.80 -15.36
N ALA A 129 14.10 22.77 -16.14
CA ALA A 129 13.00 22.83 -17.09
C ALA A 129 11.63 22.92 -16.41
N VAL A 130 11.40 22.13 -15.36
CA VAL A 130 10.17 22.19 -14.54
C VAL A 130 9.95 23.59 -13.98
N VAL A 131 10.98 24.19 -13.35
CA VAL A 131 10.89 25.54 -12.77
C VAL A 131 10.64 26.60 -13.85
N ARG A 132 11.22 26.44 -15.05
CA ARG A 132 10.99 27.35 -16.18
C ARG A 132 9.53 27.31 -16.65
N GLU A 133 8.94 26.13 -16.77
CA GLU A 133 7.53 25.99 -17.16
C GLU A 133 6.58 26.54 -16.08
N ILE A 134 6.87 26.27 -14.81
CA ILE A 134 6.11 26.84 -13.68
C ILE A 134 6.16 28.37 -13.72
N ASP A 135 7.35 28.96 -13.91
CA ASP A 135 7.54 30.42 -14.00
C ASP A 135 6.75 31.04 -15.16
N GLU A 136 6.76 30.39 -16.33
CA GLU A 136 6.01 30.84 -17.50
C GLU A 136 4.50 30.85 -17.25
N PHE A 137 3.94 29.76 -16.74
CA PHE A 137 2.50 29.67 -16.45
C PHE A 137 2.08 30.55 -15.27
N HIS A 138 2.91 30.64 -14.23
CA HIS A 138 2.68 31.54 -13.10
C HIS A 138 2.58 33.00 -13.55
N LYS A 139 3.49 33.45 -14.43
CA LYS A 139 3.46 34.81 -15.00
C LYS A 139 2.23 35.08 -15.87
N GLN A 140 1.71 34.06 -16.54
CA GLN A 140 0.46 34.13 -17.29
C GLN A 140 -0.79 34.12 -16.39
N GLY A 141 -0.63 33.89 -15.08
CA GLY A 141 -1.73 33.74 -14.13
C GLY A 141 -2.44 32.40 -14.23
N ARG A 142 -1.81 31.39 -14.82
CA ARG A 142 -2.35 30.04 -14.94
C ARG A 142 -1.97 29.21 -13.70
N PRO A 143 -2.93 28.53 -13.03
CA PRO A 143 -2.62 27.69 -11.88
C PRO A 143 -1.84 26.43 -12.29
N VAL A 144 -0.89 26.03 -11.44
CA VAL A 144 -0.01 24.88 -11.66
C VAL A 144 -0.02 23.96 -10.44
N LEU A 145 -0.37 22.69 -10.65
CA LEU A 145 -0.22 21.62 -9.66
C LEU A 145 0.98 20.74 -10.03
N VAL A 146 1.96 20.66 -9.14
CA VAL A 146 3.16 19.84 -9.33
C VAL A 146 3.08 18.60 -8.46
N GLY A 147 3.13 17.41 -9.06
CA GLY A 147 3.22 16.13 -8.37
C GLY A 147 4.66 15.63 -8.29
N THR A 148 5.14 15.40 -7.07
CA THR A 148 6.45 14.79 -6.80
C THR A 148 6.29 13.43 -6.10
N VAL A 149 7.31 12.57 -6.20
CA VAL A 149 7.25 11.22 -5.60
C VAL A 149 7.72 11.15 -4.15
N SER A 150 8.43 12.16 -3.65
CA SER A 150 8.98 12.17 -2.30
C SER A 150 8.96 13.57 -1.68
N ILE A 151 8.96 13.62 -0.34
CA ILE A 151 9.01 14.88 0.42
C ILE A 151 10.31 15.63 0.12
N GLU A 152 11.43 14.92 0.04
CA GLU A 152 12.74 15.51 -0.28
C GLU A 152 12.72 16.27 -1.61
N LYS A 153 12.13 15.68 -2.65
CA LYS A 153 11.99 16.32 -3.96
C LYS A 153 11.02 17.51 -3.95
N SER A 154 9.95 17.43 -3.14
CA SER A 154 9.07 18.58 -2.90
C SER A 154 9.80 19.75 -2.24
N GLU A 155 10.62 19.48 -1.22
CA GLU A 155 11.41 20.51 -0.53
C GLU A 155 12.51 21.08 -1.42
N ASP A 156 13.18 20.26 -2.23
CA ASP A 156 14.17 20.75 -3.21
C ASP A 156 13.52 21.68 -4.24
N LEU A 157 12.41 21.26 -4.84
CA LEU A 157 11.65 22.09 -5.78
C LEU A 157 11.17 23.38 -5.13
N SER A 158 10.65 23.31 -3.90
CA SER A 158 10.24 24.48 -3.10
C SER A 158 11.40 25.48 -2.92
N GLY A 159 12.60 24.98 -2.59
CA GLY A 159 13.81 25.79 -2.51
C GLY A 159 14.15 26.48 -3.83
N ARG A 160 14.01 25.78 -4.97
CA ARG A 160 14.24 26.35 -6.32
C ARG A 160 13.21 27.41 -6.69
N LEU A 161 11.93 27.18 -6.39
CA LEU A 161 10.85 28.15 -6.62
C LEU A 161 11.01 29.40 -5.77
N THR A 162 11.40 29.24 -4.50
CA THR A 162 11.69 30.35 -3.58
C THR A 162 12.83 31.24 -4.11
N ARG A 163 13.91 30.65 -4.63
CA ARG A 163 15.03 31.40 -5.24
C ARG A 163 14.60 32.19 -6.48
N LYS A 164 13.55 31.75 -7.19
CA LYS A 164 12.96 32.44 -8.33
C LYS A 164 11.91 33.49 -7.95
N GLY A 165 11.54 33.58 -6.67
CA GLY A 165 10.51 34.51 -6.17
C GLY A 165 9.08 34.07 -6.50
N ILE A 166 8.85 32.78 -6.77
CA ILE A 166 7.53 32.23 -7.08
C ILE A 166 6.85 31.82 -5.78
N ALA A 167 5.74 32.47 -5.45
CA ALA A 167 4.91 32.09 -4.31
C ALA A 167 4.26 30.72 -4.59
N HIS A 168 4.43 29.78 -3.66
CA HIS A 168 3.92 28.42 -3.81
C HIS A 168 3.58 27.81 -2.45
N GLN A 169 2.81 26.72 -2.49
CA GLN A 169 2.39 25.96 -1.31
C GLN A 169 2.87 24.51 -1.45
N VAL A 170 3.36 23.92 -0.36
CA VAL A 170 3.87 22.53 -0.34
C VAL A 170 2.98 21.64 0.52
N LEU A 171 2.61 20.47 -0.02
CA LEU A 171 1.71 19.51 0.62
C LEU A 171 2.40 18.15 0.76
N ASN A 172 2.69 17.81 2.01
CA ASN A 172 3.54 16.66 2.38
C ASN A 172 2.75 15.48 3.01
N ALA A 173 1.43 15.47 2.88
CA ALA A 173 0.53 14.44 3.43
C ALA A 173 0.64 14.23 4.96
N LYS A 174 0.99 15.28 5.72
CA LYS A 174 1.12 15.23 7.19
C LYS A 174 -0.13 15.70 7.92
N LEU A 175 -0.87 16.65 7.34
CA LEU A 175 -1.97 17.35 8.03
C LEU A 175 -3.19 17.49 7.09
N HIS A 176 -4.00 16.44 7.01
CA HIS A 176 -5.06 16.33 6.00
C HIS A 176 -6.09 17.48 6.00
N GLU A 177 -6.53 17.98 7.16
CA GLU A 177 -7.53 19.07 7.21
C GLU A 177 -6.99 20.41 6.71
N LYS A 178 -5.74 20.76 7.06
CA LYS A 178 -5.12 21.99 6.58
C LYS A 178 -4.79 21.91 5.09
N GLU A 179 -4.30 20.75 4.65
CA GLU A 179 -3.98 20.50 3.24
C GLU A 179 -5.23 20.56 2.35
N ALA A 180 -6.42 20.19 2.87
CA ALA A 180 -7.66 20.28 2.13
C ALA A 180 -8.05 21.72 1.78
N GLY A 181 -7.89 22.66 2.73
CA GLY A 181 -8.12 24.09 2.47
C GLY A 181 -7.17 24.64 1.42
N THR A 182 -5.88 24.29 1.55
CA THR A 182 -4.83 24.70 0.61
C THR A 182 -5.05 24.17 -0.81
N ILE A 183 -5.52 22.92 -0.97
CA ILE A 183 -5.85 22.34 -2.29
C ILE A 183 -7.07 23.01 -2.92
N ALA A 184 -8.07 23.40 -2.12
CA ALA A 184 -9.26 24.07 -2.64
C ALA A 184 -8.92 25.42 -3.31
N GLU A 185 -7.85 26.07 -2.87
CA GLU A 185 -7.33 27.33 -3.42
C GLU A 185 -6.34 27.13 -4.57
N ALA A 186 -5.91 25.89 -4.85
CA ALA A 186 -4.92 25.58 -5.89
C ALA A 186 -5.37 25.93 -7.32
N GLY A 187 -6.66 26.21 -7.52
CA GLY A 187 -7.24 26.62 -8.79
C GLY A 187 -7.29 28.14 -9.00
N GLU A 188 -6.82 28.96 -8.04
CA GLU A 188 -6.77 30.41 -8.17
C GLU A 188 -5.76 30.87 -9.23
N PRO A 189 -5.96 32.03 -9.89
CA PRO A 189 -5.02 32.52 -10.90
C PRO A 189 -3.60 32.67 -10.36
N GLY A 190 -2.65 32.03 -11.04
CA GLY A 190 -1.24 32.04 -10.68
C GLY A 190 -0.89 31.20 -9.44
N ALA A 191 -1.83 30.45 -8.85
CA ALA A 191 -1.51 29.54 -7.75
C ALA A 191 -0.52 28.46 -8.19
N VAL A 192 0.50 28.21 -7.38
CA VAL A 192 1.46 27.12 -7.58
C VAL A 192 1.41 26.22 -6.36
N THR A 193 1.03 24.96 -6.56
CA THR A 193 0.90 23.98 -5.48
C THR A 193 1.77 22.78 -5.78
N VAL A 194 2.70 22.47 -4.88
CA VAL A 194 3.57 21.29 -4.93
C VAL A 194 2.98 20.24 -4.00
N ALA A 195 2.62 19.09 -4.54
CA ALA A 195 2.03 17.97 -3.83
C ALA A 195 2.91 16.72 -3.94
N THR A 196 3.20 16.11 -2.79
CA THR A 196 3.79 14.77 -2.75
C THR A 196 2.74 13.70 -3.00
N ASN A 197 2.98 12.75 -3.91
CA ASN A 197 2.20 11.54 -4.24
C ASN A 197 0.66 11.65 -4.11
N MET A 198 0.15 11.60 -2.87
CA MET A 198 -1.26 11.51 -2.50
C MET A 198 -1.78 12.71 -1.69
N ALA A 199 -0.96 13.74 -1.46
CA ALA A 199 -1.40 14.94 -0.76
C ALA A 199 -2.57 15.60 -1.51
N GLY A 200 -3.59 16.04 -0.78
CA GLY A 200 -4.80 16.61 -1.39
C GLY A 200 -5.72 15.60 -2.08
N ARG A 201 -5.59 14.29 -1.81
CA ARG A 201 -6.55 13.29 -2.30
C ARG A 201 -7.93 13.49 -1.68
N GLY A 202 -8.96 13.44 -2.53
CA GLY A 202 -10.36 13.59 -2.12
C GLY A 202 -10.92 15.01 -2.22
N VAL A 203 -10.07 16.03 -2.43
CA VAL A 203 -10.50 17.42 -2.61
C VAL A 203 -10.46 17.79 -4.09
N ASP A 204 -11.51 18.47 -4.55
CA ASP A 204 -11.61 18.98 -5.91
C ASP A 204 -10.82 20.29 -6.05
N ILE A 205 -10.16 20.47 -7.20
CA ILE A 205 -9.49 21.73 -7.55
C ILE A 205 -10.39 22.42 -8.56
N VAL A 206 -11.19 23.35 -8.06
CA VAL A 206 -12.09 24.14 -8.89
C VAL A 206 -11.33 25.33 -9.46
N LEU A 207 -11.45 25.56 -10.77
CA LEU A 207 -10.81 26.71 -11.42
C LEU A 207 -11.39 28.02 -10.87
N GLY A 208 -10.54 28.99 -10.56
CA GLY A 208 -10.94 30.24 -9.89
C GLY A 208 -10.90 30.18 -8.36
N GLY A 209 -10.55 29.02 -7.77
CA GLY A 209 -10.45 28.83 -6.31
C GLY A 209 -11.74 28.31 -5.70
N LYS A 210 -11.84 28.43 -4.37
CA LYS A 210 -12.98 27.92 -3.60
C LYS A 210 -14.29 28.60 -4.00
N GLU A 211 -15.30 27.81 -4.40
CA GLU A 211 -16.62 28.33 -4.75
C GLU A 211 -17.30 29.01 -3.53
N PRO A 212 -17.74 30.27 -3.65
CA PRO A 212 -18.49 30.94 -2.61
C PRO A 212 -19.97 30.49 -2.59
N PRO A 213 -20.71 30.70 -1.49
CA PRO A 213 -22.14 30.47 -1.44
C PRO A 213 -22.87 31.28 -2.53
N ARG A 214 -23.75 30.65 -3.30
CA ARG A 214 -24.50 31.32 -4.40
C ARG A 214 -25.38 32.48 -3.95
N GLU A 215 -25.67 32.57 -2.67
CA GLU A 215 -26.46 33.63 -2.05
C GLU A 215 -25.68 34.95 -1.98
N ASP A 216 -24.35 34.91 -1.88
CA ASP A 216 -23.50 36.09 -1.92
C ASP A 216 -23.16 36.47 -3.37
N LYS A 217 -23.97 37.37 -3.93
CA LYS A 217 -23.79 37.86 -5.30
C LYS A 217 -22.45 38.56 -5.53
N LYS A 218 -21.84 39.18 -4.51
CA LYS A 218 -20.58 39.91 -4.68
C LYS A 218 -19.41 38.95 -4.79
N GLU A 219 -19.31 38.00 -3.87
CA GLU A 219 -18.26 36.99 -3.91
C GLU A 219 -18.39 36.10 -5.15
N TRP A 220 -19.62 35.73 -5.53
CA TRP A 220 -19.87 34.95 -6.74
C TRP A 220 -19.38 35.65 -8.02
N GLN A 221 -19.67 36.94 -8.16
CA GLN A 221 -19.20 37.73 -9.31
C GLN A 221 -17.68 37.84 -9.36
N GLU A 222 -17.02 37.91 -8.21
CA GLU A 222 -15.56 37.96 -8.17
C GLU A 222 -14.96 36.60 -8.53
N TRP A 223 -15.48 35.51 -7.95
CA TRP A 223 -15.08 34.15 -8.30
C TRP A 223 -15.28 33.87 -9.80
N GLU A 224 -16.40 34.30 -10.40
CA GLU A 224 -16.67 34.11 -11.83
C GLU A 224 -15.63 34.81 -12.73
N LYS A 225 -15.13 35.99 -12.32
CA LYS A 225 -14.02 36.66 -13.02
C LYS A 225 -12.72 35.87 -12.89
N GLN A 226 -12.39 35.40 -11.69
CA GLN A 226 -11.18 34.60 -11.47
C GLN A 226 -11.26 33.28 -12.26
N HIS A 227 -12.40 32.60 -12.23
CA HIS A 227 -12.69 31.39 -12.99
C HIS A 227 -12.52 31.62 -14.50
N SER A 228 -13.12 32.69 -15.04
CA SER A 228 -12.99 33.04 -16.47
C SER A 228 -11.54 33.30 -16.85
N ARG A 229 -10.79 34.03 -16.01
CA ARG A 229 -9.36 34.28 -16.23
C ARG A 229 -8.54 32.99 -16.28
N VAL A 230 -8.83 32.01 -15.42
CA VAL A 230 -8.15 30.71 -15.42
C VAL A 230 -8.50 29.91 -16.68
N ILE A 231 -9.77 29.92 -17.10
CA ILE A 231 -10.21 29.26 -18.33
C ILE A 231 -9.49 29.85 -19.55
N GLU A 232 -9.43 31.18 -19.66
CA GLU A 232 -8.74 31.89 -20.74
C GLU A 232 -7.24 31.62 -20.75
N ALA A 233 -6.64 31.45 -19.56
CA ALA A 233 -5.23 31.06 -19.40
C ALA A 233 -4.97 29.57 -19.72
N GLY A 234 -5.99 28.79 -20.11
CA GLY A 234 -5.86 27.38 -20.48
C GLY A 234 -6.11 26.38 -19.35
N GLY A 235 -6.76 26.82 -18.26
CA GLY A 235 -7.14 25.98 -17.13
C GLY A 235 -5.98 25.50 -16.27
N LEU A 236 -6.24 24.54 -15.38
CA LEU A 236 -5.21 23.96 -14.51
C LEU A 236 -4.15 23.21 -15.31
N HIS A 237 -2.88 23.56 -15.10
CA HIS A 237 -1.76 22.79 -15.60
C HIS A 237 -1.28 21.79 -14.52
N VAL A 238 -1.18 20.52 -14.89
CA VAL A 238 -0.67 19.47 -14.01
C VAL A 238 0.70 19.01 -14.48
N LEU A 239 1.69 19.11 -13.62
CA LEU A 239 3.06 18.70 -13.89
C LEU A 239 3.45 17.52 -13.01
N GLY A 240 3.87 16.40 -13.59
CA GLY A 240 4.54 15.32 -12.85
C GLY A 240 6.04 15.49 -12.94
N THR A 241 6.77 15.51 -11.82
CA THR A 241 8.24 15.61 -11.84
C THR A 241 8.93 14.26 -12.06
N GLU A 242 8.14 13.19 -12.12
CA GLU A 242 8.55 11.80 -12.23
C GLU A 242 7.36 10.91 -12.59
N ARG A 243 7.68 9.72 -13.11
CA ARG A 243 6.72 8.64 -13.31
C ARG A 243 6.60 7.81 -12.03
N HIS A 244 5.37 7.53 -11.61
CA HIS A 244 5.14 6.64 -10.47
C HIS A 244 5.32 5.17 -10.87
N GLU A 245 5.44 4.29 -9.89
CA GLU A 245 5.53 2.83 -10.11
C GLU A 245 4.31 2.24 -10.82
N ALA A 246 3.16 2.93 -10.78
CA ALA A 246 1.93 2.51 -11.44
C ALA A 246 1.31 3.65 -12.26
N ARG A 247 0.95 3.36 -13.50
CA ARG A 247 0.27 4.26 -14.45
C ARG A 247 -1.05 4.78 -13.90
N ARG A 248 -1.72 3.99 -13.07
CA ARG A 248 -2.93 4.41 -12.35
C ARG A 248 -2.70 5.68 -11.53
N ILE A 249 -1.55 5.80 -10.86
CA ILE A 249 -1.22 6.95 -10.01
C ILE A 249 -0.90 8.18 -10.87
N ASP A 250 -0.15 7.99 -11.96
CA ASP A 250 0.10 9.07 -12.94
C ASP A 250 -1.23 9.62 -13.49
N ASN A 251 -2.16 8.74 -13.88
CA ASN A 251 -3.46 9.14 -14.40
C ASN A 251 -4.34 9.81 -13.34
N GLN A 252 -4.18 9.48 -12.06
CA GLN A 252 -4.84 10.20 -10.96
C GLN A 252 -4.31 11.62 -10.80
N LEU A 253 -3.01 11.83 -11.01
CA LEU A 253 -2.42 13.16 -11.03
C LEU A 253 -2.96 13.95 -12.23
N ARG A 254 -2.91 13.39 -13.46
CA ARG A 254 -3.49 14.02 -14.67
C ARG A 254 -4.97 14.38 -14.48
N GLY A 255 -5.73 13.48 -13.87
CA GLY A 255 -7.15 13.63 -13.57
C GLY A 255 -7.50 14.75 -12.57
N ARG A 256 -6.50 15.45 -12.03
CA ARG A 256 -6.73 16.70 -11.27
C ARG A 256 -7.08 17.88 -12.17
N SER A 257 -6.73 17.82 -13.44
CA SER A 257 -7.07 18.84 -14.45
C SER A 257 -8.16 18.35 -15.40
N GLY A 258 -8.88 19.30 -16.01
CA GLY A 258 -9.92 19.07 -17.01
C GLY A 258 -11.21 18.46 -16.47
N ARG A 259 -11.56 18.80 -15.23
CA ARG A 259 -12.80 18.32 -14.58
C ARG A 259 -14.01 19.02 -15.20
N GLN A 260 -15.14 18.31 -15.27
CA GLN A 260 -16.38 18.84 -15.86
C GLN A 260 -16.19 19.50 -17.24
N GLY A 261 -15.28 18.98 -18.06
CA GLY A 261 -15.01 19.51 -19.41
C GLY A 261 -14.28 20.85 -19.43
N ASP A 262 -13.71 21.27 -18.31
CA ASP A 262 -12.85 22.45 -18.24
C ASP A 262 -11.60 22.29 -19.11
N PRO A 263 -11.04 23.39 -19.64
CA PRO A 263 -9.72 23.34 -20.25
C PRO A 263 -8.67 22.96 -19.21
N GLY A 264 -7.55 22.45 -19.70
CA GLY A 264 -6.45 22.05 -18.86
C GLY A 264 -5.39 21.33 -19.64
N SER A 265 -4.21 21.17 -19.06
CA SER A 265 -3.20 20.30 -19.64
C SER A 265 -2.40 19.55 -18.59
N SER A 266 -1.77 18.46 -19.01
CA SER A 266 -0.84 17.73 -18.18
C SER A 266 0.47 17.44 -18.91
N ARG A 267 1.58 17.38 -18.19
CA ARG A 267 2.91 17.00 -18.71
C ARG A 267 3.69 16.28 -17.61
N PHE A 268 4.50 15.30 -18.02
CA PHE A 268 5.46 14.65 -17.13
C PHE A 268 6.88 14.99 -17.55
N TYR A 269 7.73 15.19 -16.55
CA TYR A 269 9.16 15.37 -16.66
C TYR A 269 9.82 14.12 -16.13
N VAL A 270 10.73 13.55 -16.90
CA VAL A 270 11.44 12.32 -16.53
C VAL A 270 12.93 12.55 -16.69
N SER A 271 13.71 12.15 -15.70
CA SER A 271 15.16 12.06 -15.79
C SER A 271 15.58 10.61 -15.91
N LEU A 272 16.69 10.38 -16.61
CA LEU A 272 17.32 9.06 -16.66
C LEU A 272 17.95 8.68 -15.31
N GLU A 273 18.05 9.63 -14.39
CA GLU A 273 18.47 9.41 -13.02
C GLU A 273 17.29 9.17 -12.05
N ASP A 274 16.04 9.18 -12.53
CA ASP A 274 14.89 8.86 -11.67
C ASP A 274 14.89 7.39 -11.24
N ASP A 275 14.35 7.10 -10.06
CA ASP A 275 14.40 5.76 -9.45
C ASP A 275 13.81 4.67 -10.34
N ILE A 276 12.68 4.95 -10.98
CA ILE A 276 12.02 4.00 -11.88
C ILE A 276 12.86 3.68 -13.11
N VAL A 277 13.57 4.69 -13.64
CA VAL A 277 14.45 4.55 -14.80
C VAL A 277 15.74 3.83 -14.41
N LYS A 278 16.37 4.22 -13.30
CA LYS A 278 17.57 3.57 -12.77
C LYS A 278 17.36 2.08 -12.52
N ARG A 279 16.24 1.71 -11.88
CA ARG A 279 15.96 0.32 -11.48
C ARG A 279 15.71 -0.63 -12.66
N PHE A 280 15.15 -0.13 -13.77
CA PHE A 280 14.61 -1.02 -14.81
C PHE A 280 14.98 -0.66 -16.26
N GLY A 281 15.63 0.48 -16.48
CA GLY A 281 15.96 0.99 -17.83
C GLY A 281 17.41 1.40 -18.05
N GLY A 282 18.26 1.33 -17.02
CA GLY A 282 19.61 1.89 -17.00
C GLY A 282 20.54 1.45 -18.14
N GLU A 283 20.65 0.14 -18.43
CA GLU A 283 21.59 -0.34 -19.45
C GLU A 283 21.21 0.06 -20.88
N ARG A 284 19.92 -0.03 -21.24
CA ARG A 284 19.44 0.31 -22.59
C ARG A 284 19.43 1.81 -22.84
N MET A 285 19.08 2.61 -21.84
CA MET A 285 19.03 4.06 -22.01
C MET A 285 20.42 4.69 -22.01
N LYS A 286 21.35 4.21 -21.16
CA LYS A 286 22.73 4.71 -21.12
C LYS A 286 23.47 4.56 -22.45
N GLY A 287 23.38 3.39 -23.09
CA GLY A 287 24.00 3.16 -24.40
C GLY A 287 23.38 3.97 -25.55
N PHE A 288 22.13 4.41 -25.42
CA PHE A 288 21.48 5.29 -26.39
C PHE A 288 21.93 6.74 -26.24
N MET A 289 22.16 7.20 -25.00
CA MET A 289 22.63 8.57 -24.72
C MET A 289 24.05 8.83 -25.20
N GLU A 290 24.98 7.88 -24.95
CA GLU A 290 26.39 8.01 -25.34
C GLU A 290 26.53 8.18 -26.87
N ARG A 291 25.56 7.66 -27.64
CA ARG A 291 25.50 7.80 -29.10
C ARG A 291 24.92 9.11 -29.60
N LEU A 292 24.10 9.78 -28.79
CA LEU A 292 23.27 10.89 -29.24
C LEU A 292 23.91 12.27 -29.03
N GLY A 293 24.96 12.38 -28.21
CA GLY A 293 25.72 13.62 -28.05
C GLY A 293 24.86 14.83 -27.71
N LEU A 294 23.82 14.63 -26.89
CA LEU A 294 22.79 15.63 -26.61
C LEU A 294 23.28 16.64 -25.57
N ASP A 295 22.97 17.91 -25.82
CA ASP A 295 23.10 18.99 -24.85
C ASP A 295 22.20 18.74 -23.64
N GLU A 296 22.70 19.06 -22.44
CA GLU A 296 22.06 18.72 -21.16
C GLU A 296 20.66 19.35 -21.00
N ASP A 297 20.42 20.51 -21.61
CA ASP A 297 19.18 21.27 -21.48
C ASP A 297 18.09 20.91 -22.53
N THR A 298 18.39 20.07 -23.52
CA THR A 298 17.43 19.76 -24.62
C THR A 298 16.56 18.56 -24.28
N PRO A 299 15.21 18.71 -24.24
CA PRO A 299 14.32 17.59 -23.96
C PRO A 299 14.36 16.55 -25.08
N ILE A 300 14.43 15.28 -24.69
CA ILE A 300 14.36 14.16 -25.62
C ILE A 300 12.89 13.76 -25.80
N GLU A 301 12.27 14.25 -26.86
CA GLU A 301 10.92 13.85 -27.24
C GLU A 301 10.99 12.68 -28.22
N ASN A 302 11.23 11.47 -27.71
CA ASN A 302 11.36 10.26 -28.53
C ASN A 302 10.32 9.20 -28.16
N ARG A 303 9.48 8.82 -29.13
CA ARG A 303 8.46 7.77 -29.00
C ARG A 303 9.02 6.44 -28.47
N PHE A 304 10.26 6.10 -28.83
CA PHE A 304 10.91 4.87 -28.38
C PHE A 304 11.22 4.90 -26.87
N ILE A 305 11.64 6.03 -26.33
CA ILE A 305 11.96 6.15 -24.90
C ILE A 305 10.68 6.17 -24.07
N ASN A 306 9.64 6.89 -24.50
CA ASN A 306 8.34 6.86 -23.83
C ASN A 306 7.79 5.43 -23.75
N LYS A 307 7.88 4.66 -24.83
CA LYS A 307 7.47 3.24 -24.82
C LYS A 307 8.32 2.40 -23.86
N ALA A 308 9.63 2.64 -23.79
CA ALA A 308 10.49 1.93 -22.85
C ALA A 308 10.12 2.22 -21.38
N ILE A 309 9.80 3.47 -21.05
CA ILE A 309 9.33 3.86 -19.71
C ILE A 309 7.98 3.22 -19.39
N GLU A 310 7.04 3.20 -20.35
CA GLU A 310 5.76 2.51 -20.17
C GLU A 310 5.94 0.99 -19.94
N ASP A 311 6.84 0.36 -20.69
CA ASP A 311 7.15 -1.07 -20.53
C ASP A 311 7.76 -1.36 -19.14
N VAL A 312 8.59 -0.44 -18.63
CA VAL A 312 9.11 -0.51 -17.25
C VAL A 312 7.97 -0.43 -16.23
N GLN A 313 7.08 0.56 -16.34
CA GLN A 313 5.93 0.69 -15.44
C GLN A 313 5.06 -0.57 -15.45
N ARG A 314 4.76 -1.14 -16.63
CA ARG A 314 3.99 -2.39 -16.76
C ARG A 314 4.65 -3.56 -16.03
N ARG A 315 5.97 -3.68 -16.08
CA ARG A 315 6.70 -4.74 -15.35
C ARG A 315 6.63 -4.55 -13.84
N VAL A 316 6.76 -3.30 -13.37
CA VAL A 316 6.63 -2.97 -11.95
C VAL A 316 5.20 -3.25 -11.45
N GLU A 317 4.19 -2.86 -12.22
CA GLU A 317 2.78 -3.20 -11.96
C GLU A 317 2.58 -4.72 -11.85
N GLY A 318 3.08 -5.49 -12.82
CA GLY A 318 3.00 -6.95 -12.82
C GLY A 318 3.70 -7.60 -11.63
N TYR A 319 4.91 -7.14 -11.30
CA TYR A 319 5.64 -7.61 -10.12
C TYR A 319 4.85 -7.38 -8.82
N HIS A 320 4.30 -6.18 -8.64
CA HIS A 320 3.50 -5.86 -7.46
C HIS A 320 2.17 -6.63 -7.43
N PHE A 321 1.57 -6.88 -8.59
CA PHE A 321 0.40 -7.74 -8.72
C PHE A 321 0.70 -9.17 -8.27
N ASP A 322 1.81 -9.76 -8.71
CA ASP A 322 2.21 -11.12 -8.33
C ASP A 322 2.47 -11.23 -6.82
N VAL A 323 3.14 -10.23 -6.23
CA VAL A 323 3.34 -10.16 -4.76
C VAL A 323 2.01 -10.12 -4.02
N ARG A 324 1.06 -9.28 -4.46
CA ARG A 324 -0.27 -9.19 -3.84
C ARG A 324 -1.06 -10.47 -4.03
N LYS A 325 -1.00 -11.09 -5.21
CA LYS A 325 -1.66 -12.36 -5.51
C LYS A 325 -1.16 -13.45 -4.57
N HIS A 326 0.17 -13.60 -4.43
CA HIS A 326 0.73 -14.56 -3.50
C HIS A 326 0.30 -14.30 -2.05
N LEU A 327 0.31 -13.04 -1.61
CA LEU A 327 -0.17 -12.69 -0.26
C LEU A 327 -1.62 -13.16 -0.03
N VAL A 328 -2.49 -13.00 -1.03
CA VAL A 328 -3.88 -13.48 -0.97
C VAL A 328 -3.94 -15.00 -0.94
N GLU A 329 -3.18 -15.69 -1.79
CA GLU A 329 -3.14 -17.16 -1.83
C GLU A 329 -2.71 -17.74 -0.47
N TYR A 330 -1.70 -17.15 0.18
CA TYR A 330 -1.28 -17.54 1.53
C TYR A 330 -2.35 -17.23 2.58
N ASP A 331 -2.96 -16.04 2.53
CA ASP A 331 -4.00 -15.68 3.49
C ASP A 331 -5.29 -16.48 3.28
N ASP A 332 -5.60 -16.98 2.08
CA ASP A 332 -6.78 -17.81 1.81
C ASP A 332 -6.72 -19.15 2.56
N VAL A 333 -5.53 -19.74 2.68
CA VAL A 333 -5.29 -20.93 3.52
C VAL A 333 -5.53 -20.62 4.99
N VAL A 334 -4.96 -19.52 5.49
CA VAL A 334 -5.13 -19.09 6.88
C VAL A 334 -6.57 -18.68 7.17
N ASN A 335 -7.25 -18.10 6.18
CA ASN A 335 -8.63 -17.64 6.28
C ASN A 335 -9.59 -18.83 6.45
N THR A 336 -9.32 -19.97 5.83
CA THR A 336 -10.10 -21.21 6.05
C THR A 336 -10.05 -21.64 7.52
N HIS A 337 -8.86 -21.61 8.14
CA HIS A 337 -8.74 -21.90 9.58
C HIS A 337 -9.44 -20.83 10.43
N ARG A 338 -9.33 -19.57 10.01
CA ARG A 338 -9.95 -18.43 10.69
C ARG A 338 -11.46 -18.54 10.72
N GLU A 339 -12.09 -18.88 9.59
CA GLU A 339 -13.53 -19.09 9.47
C GLU A 339 -14.00 -20.20 10.41
N LEU A 340 -13.33 -21.35 10.42
CA LEU A 340 -13.66 -22.45 11.33
C LEU A 340 -13.59 -22.02 12.81
N ILE A 341 -12.50 -21.36 13.21
CA ILE A 341 -12.31 -20.91 14.59
C ILE A 341 -13.31 -19.80 14.94
N TYR A 342 -13.60 -18.88 14.02
CA TYR A 342 -14.55 -17.80 14.25
C TYR A 342 -15.98 -18.31 14.32
N ASP A 343 -16.33 -19.33 13.54
CA ASP A 343 -17.61 -20.03 13.64
C ASP A 343 -17.77 -20.70 14.98
N GLU A 344 -16.75 -21.43 15.44
CA GLU A 344 -16.82 -22.10 16.74
C GLU A 344 -16.89 -21.08 17.89
N ARG A 345 -16.11 -20.00 17.81
CA ARG A 345 -16.21 -18.89 18.76
C ARG A 345 -17.60 -18.26 18.75
N ARG A 346 -18.22 -18.07 17.59
CA ARG A 346 -19.58 -17.52 17.47
C ARG A 346 -20.62 -18.46 18.07
N LYS A 347 -20.50 -19.78 17.88
CA LYS A 347 -21.38 -20.76 18.53
C LYS A 347 -21.27 -20.71 20.05
N ILE A 348 -20.04 -20.63 20.57
CA ILE A 348 -19.77 -20.59 22.03
C ILE A 348 -20.25 -19.28 22.66
N LEU A 349 -20.02 -18.15 21.99
CA LEU A 349 -20.43 -16.84 22.48
C LEU A 349 -21.92 -16.54 22.25
N GLY A 350 -22.61 -17.34 21.43
CA GLY A 350 -24.06 -17.28 21.24
C GLY A 350 -24.82 -18.13 22.26
N ASP A 351 -26.15 -18.14 22.15
CA ASP A 351 -27.04 -18.86 23.08
C ASP A 351 -27.21 -20.36 22.76
N ALA A 352 -26.24 -20.99 22.09
CA ALA A 352 -26.34 -22.39 21.70
C ALA A 352 -26.08 -23.33 22.90
N ASP A 353 -26.87 -24.40 23.05
CA ASP A 353 -26.56 -25.46 24.01
C ASP A 353 -25.33 -26.26 23.55
N LEU A 354 -24.22 -26.06 24.26
CA LEU A 354 -22.94 -26.71 23.96
C LEU A 354 -22.83 -28.11 24.57
N ARG A 355 -23.75 -28.54 25.44
CA ARG A 355 -23.63 -29.81 26.17
C ARG A 355 -23.53 -31.01 25.23
N ALA A 356 -24.37 -31.05 24.20
CA ALA A 356 -24.33 -32.11 23.20
C ALA A 356 -22.99 -32.15 22.45
N ASN A 357 -22.45 -30.97 22.10
CA ASN A 357 -21.17 -30.86 21.40
C ASN A 357 -20.01 -31.33 22.28
N ILE A 358 -19.98 -30.91 23.55
CA ILE A 358 -18.93 -31.31 24.51
C ILE A 358 -18.98 -32.82 24.74
N LEU A 359 -20.16 -33.40 24.96
CA LEU A 359 -20.30 -34.86 25.14
C LEU A 359 -19.85 -35.64 23.91
N ALA A 360 -20.13 -35.14 22.70
CA ALA A 360 -19.63 -35.73 21.46
C ALA A 360 -18.11 -35.60 21.29
N MET A 361 -17.48 -34.53 21.78
CA MET A 361 -16.02 -34.40 21.84
C MET A 361 -15.42 -35.41 22.80
N VAL A 362 -15.95 -35.51 24.03
CA VAL A 362 -15.50 -36.48 25.03
C VAL A 362 -15.63 -37.92 24.52
N ALA A 363 -16.76 -38.28 23.91
CA ALA A 363 -16.97 -39.61 23.37
C ALA A 363 -15.95 -39.97 22.27
N ARG A 364 -15.62 -39.01 21.38
CA ARG A 364 -14.58 -39.22 20.35
C ARG A 364 -13.19 -39.41 20.95
N GLU A 365 -12.81 -38.62 21.95
CA GLU A 365 -11.49 -38.80 22.57
C GLU A 365 -11.38 -40.15 23.30
N ILE A 366 -12.45 -40.60 23.96
CA ILE A 366 -12.48 -41.94 24.55
C ILE A 366 -12.34 -43.02 23.46
N GLN A 367 -13.03 -42.88 22.32
CA GLN A 367 -12.90 -43.81 21.19
C GLN A 367 -11.47 -43.84 20.62
N THR A 368 -10.83 -42.69 20.48
CA THR A 368 -9.43 -42.59 20.04
C THR A 368 -8.47 -43.27 21.01
N ALA A 369 -8.66 -43.04 22.32
CA ALA A 369 -7.89 -43.71 23.36
C ALA A 369 -8.09 -45.24 23.29
N VAL A 370 -9.34 -45.71 23.19
CA VAL A 370 -9.64 -47.15 23.03
C VAL A 370 -8.94 -47.73 21.81
N ALA A 371 -9.04 -47.08 20.64
CA ALA A 371 -8.39 -47.56 19.42
C ALA A 371 -6.84 -47.59 19.52
N THR A 372 -6.25 -46.71 20.33
CA THR A 372 -4.80 -46.61 20.54
C THR A 372 -4.30 -47.70 21.49
N TYR A 373 -5.00 -47.95 22.58
CA TYR A 373 -4.57 -48.87 23.65
C TYR A 373 -5.13 -50.29 23.51
N LEU A 374 -6.26 -50.45 22.82
CA LEU A 374 -6.95 -51.71 22.54
C LEU A 374 -7.15 -51.87 21.02
N PRO A 375 -6.06 -51.99 20.23
CA PRO A 375 -6.17 -52.13 18.78
C PRO A 375 -6.94 -53.42 18.41
N GLU A 376 -7.69 -53.36 17.31
CA GLU A 376 -8.45 -54.51 16.80
C GLU A 376 -7.55 -55.68 16.35
N ASP A 377 -6.31 -55.36 15.97
CA ASP A 377 -5.30 -56.36 15.64
C ASP A 377 -4.80 -57.05 16.92
N ARG A 378 -5.28 -58.28 17.14
CA ARG A 378 -4.94 -59.14 18.28
C ARG A 378 -3.47 -59.58 18.33
N SER A 379 -2.61 -59.14 17.40
CA SER A 379 -1.16 -59.36 17.47
C SER A 379 -0.44 -58.42 18.46
N ALA A 380 -1.07 -57.32 18.88
CA ALA A 380 -0.56 -56.41 19.90
C ALA A 380 -1.18 -56.69 21.28
N GLU A 381 -0.37 -56.71 22.33
CA GLU A 381 -0.87 -56.78 23.71
C GLU A 381 -1.65 -55.51 24.06
N TRP A 382 -2.84 -55.68 24.64
CA TRP A 382 -3.68 -54.59 25.12
C TRP A 382 -3.06 -53.89 26.33
N ASP A 383 -2.88 -52.56 26.27
CA ASP A 383 -2.44 -51.75 27.41
C ASP A 383 -3.64 -51.11 28.12
N VAL A 384 -4.38 -51.95 28.84
CA VAL A 384 -5.57 -51.55 29.62
C VAL A 384 -5.20 -50.53 30.71
N ALA A 385 -4.02 -50.65 31.30
CA ALA A 385 -3.54 -49.72 32.32
C ALA A 385 -3.26 -48.33 31.73
N GLY A 386 -2.71 -48.28 30.50
CA GLY A 386 -2.56 -47.05 29.71
C GLY A 386 -3.90 -46.39 29.41
N LEU A 387 -4.88 -47.15 28.93
CA LEU A 387 -6.21 -46.65 28.65
C LEU A 387 -6.87 -45.99 29.88
N VAL A 388 -6.86 -46.68 31.03
CA VAL A 388 -7.47 -46.16 32.27
C VAL A 388 -6.79 -44.87 32.72
N ARG A 389 -5.45 -44.79 32.60
CA ARG A 389 -4.71 -43.55 32.91
C ARG A 389 -5.11 -42.41 31.99
N GLU A 390 -5.16 -42.65 30.67
CA GLU A 390 -5.50 -41.60 29.70
C GLU A 390 -6.93 -41.11 29.87
N VAL A 391 -7.91 -42.01 29.94
CA VAL A 391 -9.32 -41.64 30.14
C VAL A 391 -9.51 -40.95 31.49
N GLY A 392 -8.78 -41.36 32.53
CA GLY A 392 -8.77 -40.68 33.83
C GLY A 392 -8.28 -39.22 33.80
N THR A 393 -7.54 -38.80 32.76
CA THR A 393 -7.20 -37.37 32.56
C THR A 393 -8.35 -36.56 31.95
N ILE A 394 -9.29 -37.22 31.27
CA ILE A 394 -10.42 -36.60 30.59
C ILE A 394 -11.59 -36.43 31.56
N LEU A 395 -11.91 -37.47 32.33
CA LEU A 395 -13.04 -37.45 33.29
C LEU A 395 -12.77 -38.36 34.50
N PRO A 396 -13.35 -38.04 35.67
CA PRO A 396 -13.22 -38.90 36.85
C PRO A 396 -13.89 -40.25 36.61
N LEU A 397 -13.10 -41.32 36.65
CA LEU A 397 -13.59 -42.67 36.45
C LEU A 397 -14.21 -43.23 37.74
N PRO A 398 -15.35 -43.94 37.66
CA PRO A 398 -15.91 -44.65 38.79
C PRO A 398 -14.94 -45.76 39.26
N PRO A 399 -14.84 -46.05 40.59
CA PRO A 399 -13.89 -47.02 41.14
C PRO A 399 -13.95 -48.42 40.53
N GLU A 400 -15.12 -48.78 40.00
CA GLU A 400 -15.40 -50.06 39.36
C GLU A 400 -14.70 -50.19 37.99
N LEU A 401 -14.38 -49.07 37.34
CA LEU A 401 -13.77 -49.02 36.01
C LEU A 401 -12.24 -48.86 36.12
N ASN A 402 -11.60 -49.92 36.58
CA ASN A 402 -10.14 -50.03 36.75
C ASN A 402 -9.53 -51.07 35.81
N ALA A 403 -8.19 -51.11 35.74
CA ALA A 403 -7.46 -51.96 34.80
C ALA A 403 -7.79 -53.46 34.96
N ASP A 404 -7.99 -53.91 36.21
CA ASP A 404 -8.31 -55.31 36.50
C ASP A 404 -9.74 -55.66 36.05
N THR A 405 -10.70 -54.75 36.21
CA THR A 405 -12.10 -54.98 35.76
C THR A 405 -12.19 -54.99 34.24
N LEU A 406 -11.53 -54.04 33.57
CA LEU A 406 -11.58 -53.92 32.11
C LEU A 406 -10.83 -55.05 31.40
N ALA A 407 -9.72 -55.54 31.95
CA ALA A 407 -9.00 -56.70 31.43
C ALA A 407 -9.81 -58.01 31.52
N ARG A 408 -10.85 -58.04 32.38
CA ARG A 408 -11.74 -59.19 32.58
C ARG A 408 -13.05 -59.09 31.76
N MET A 409 -13.30 -57.97 31.09
CA MET A 409 -14.45 -57.84 30.20
C MET A 409 -14.17 -58.61 28.92
N GLU A 410 -14.97 -59.63 28.61
CA GLU A 410 -14.88 -60.30 27.32
C GLU A 410 -15.37 -59.36 26.21
N PRO A 411 -14.69 -59.30 25.06
CA PRO A 411 -15.16 -58.52 23.92
C PRO A 411 -16.49 -59.11 23.43
N GLY A 412 -17.55 -58.31 23.52
CA GLY A 412 -18.91 -58.65 23.07
C GLY A 412 -19.09 -58.65 21.56
#